data_AF-A0A8T3AV64-F1
#
_entry.id   AF-A0A8T3AV64-F1
#
_cell.length_a   1.000
_cell.length_b   1.000
_cell.length_c   1.000
_cell.angle_alpha   90.00
_cell.angle_beta   90.00
_cell.angle_gamma   90.00
#
_symmetry.space_group_name_H-M   'P 1'
#
loop_
_entity.id
_entity.type
_entity.pdbx_description
1 polymer ?
#
loop_
_entity_poly.entity_id
_entity_poly.type
_entity_poly.pdbx_seq_one_letter_code
_entity_poly.pdbx_strand_id
1 'polypeptide(L)'
;MVKRMNRTLVEKVRRMLSNAVLHRVCWVEAIDYTCHLVNRLPFIAIGKKTLKEMWSGHHVRDYENLRVFECPTYYHIQNDKFKPRVKKAIFIGFMRGVKGFKLYNPVEKKIVINMDVTFDERAC
;
A
#
# COMPACT_ATOMS: atom_id res chain seq x y z
N MET A 1 10.94 -10.85 21.86
CA MET A 1 10.24 -9.72 21.19
C MET A 1 9.76 -10.07 19.78
N VAL A 2 10.63 -10.64 18.94
CA VAL A 2 10.34 -11.05 17.54
C VAL A 2 9.04 -11.84 17.36
N LYS A 3 8.80 -12.88 18.18
CA LYS A 3 7.56 -13.69 18.10
C LYS A 3 6.27 -12.89 18.36
N ARG A 4 6.29 -11.91 19.28
CA ARG A 4 5.10 -11.08 19.59
C ARG A 4 4.78 -10.13 18.44
N MET A 5 5.82 -9.55 17.84
CA MET A 5 5.67 -8.61 16.72
C MET A 5 5.21 -9.31 15.44
N ASN A 6 5.73 -10.51 15.16
CA ASN A 6 5.27 -11.33 14.03
C ASN A 6 3.81 -11.75 14.20
N ARG A 7 3.35 -12.05 15.43
CA ARG A 7 1.94 -12.32 15.70
C ARG A 7 1.07 -11.09 15.43
N THR A 8 1.45 -9.92 15.93
CA THR A 8 0.73 -8.67 15.67
C THR A 8 0.71 -8.31 14.18
N LEU A 9 1.79 -8.59 13.44
CA LEU A 9 1.84 -8.42 11.99
C LEU A 9 0.81 -9.31 11.30
N VAL A 10 0.79 -10.60 11.60
CA VAL A 10 -0.17 -11.55 11.02
C VAL A 10 -1.61 -11.17 11.37
N GLU A 11 -1.88 -10.72 12.59
CA GLU A 11 -3.20 -10.26 12.99
C GLU A 11 -3.63 -8.98 12.25
N LYS A 12 -2.71 -8.03 12.03
CA LYS A 12 -2.96 -6.83 11.22
C LYS A 12 -3.20 -7.17 9.74
N VAL A 13 -2.38 -8.05 9.17
CA VAL A 13 -2.56 -8.56 7.81
C VAL A 13 -3.93 -9.20 7.67
N ARG A 14 -4.31 -10.08 8.61
CA ARG A 14 -5.62 -10.75 8.59
C ARG A 14 -6.77 -9.75 8.62
N ARG A 15 -6.71 -8.74 9.49
CA ARG A 15 -7.75 -7.69 9.54
C ARG A 15 -7.84 -6.91 8.23
N MET A 16 -6.69 -6.53 7.68
CA MET A 16 -6.60 -5.82 6.41
C MET A 16 -7.18 -6.65 5.26
N LEU A 17 -6.86 -7.94 5.24
CA LEU A 17 -7.37 -8.93 4.30
C LEU A 17 -8.86 -9.23 4.48
N SER A 18 -9.38 -9.28 5.71
CA SER A 18 -10.80 -9.48 5.97
C SER A 18 -11.67 -8.31 5.51
N ASN A 19 -11.11 -7.10 5.52
CA ASN A 19 -11.79 -5.91 5.00
C ASN A 19 -11.56 -5.70 3.50
N ALA A 20 -10.67 -6.47 2.88
CA ALA A 20 -10.24 -6.31 1.52
C ALA A 20 -11.20 -6.97 0.53
N VAL A 21 -11.70 -6.21 -0.45
CA VAL A 21 -12.54 -6.68 -1.55
C VAL A 21 -11.74 -7.60 -2.50
N LEU A 22 -10.42 -7.39 -2.64
CA LEU A 22 -9.55 -8.17 -3.54
C LEU A 22 -8.75 -9.27 -2.82
N HIS A 23 -9.27 -9.80 -1.71
CA HIS A 23 -8.60 -10.77 -0.83
C HIS A 23 -7.86 -11.92 -1.54
N ARG A 24 -8.43 -12.48 -2.61
CA ARG A 24 -7.82 -13.63 -3.32
C ARG A 24 -6.74 -13.24 -4.33
N VAL A 25 -6.83 -12.05 -4.93
CA VAL A 25 -5.97 -11.65 -6.05
C VAL A 25 -4.73 -10.92 -5.57
N CYS A 26 -4.84 -10.17 -4.47
CA CYS A 26 -3.79 -9.26 -4.01
C CYS A 26 -3.26 -9.59 -2.61
N TRP A 27 -3.32 -10.85 -2.18
CA TRP A 27 -2.92 -11.25 -0.82
C TRP A 27 -1.42 -11.06 -0.57
N VAL A 28 -0.57 -11.27 -1.58
CA VAL A 28 0.88 -11.05 -1.48
C VAL A 28 1.18 -9.56 -1.31
N GLU A 29 0.48 -8.73 -2.07
CA GLU A 29 0.60 -7.27 -2.03
C GLU A 29 0.05 -6.70 -0.73
N ALA A 30 -1.03 -7.25 -0.20
CA ALA A 30 -1.57 -6.91 1.11
C ALA A 30 -0.56 -7.23 2.23
N ILE A 31 0.13 -8.38 2.16
CA ILE A 31 1.20 -8.73 3.11
C ILE A 31 2.35 -7.73 3.00
N ASP A 32 2.83 -7.45 1.78
CA ASP A 32 3.93 -6.51 1.55
C ASP A 32 3.58 -5.10 2.06
N TYR A 33 2.36 -4.63 1.78
CA TYR A 33 1.85 -3.35 2.25
C TYR A 33 1.69 -3.33 3.77
N THR A 34 1.16 -4.39 4.39
CA THR A 34 1.05 -4.45 5.85
C THR A 34 2.41 -4.42 6.52
N CYS A 35 3.40 -5.14 5.97
CA CYS A 35 4.79 -5.07 6.43
C CYS A 35 5.34 -3.64 6.30
N HIS A 36 5.07 -2.99 5.18
CA HIS A 36 5.46 -1.60 4.93
C HIS A 36 4.86 -0.64 5.97
N LEU A 37 3.58 -0.82 6.30
CA LEU A 37 2.84 -0.04 7.28
C LEU A 37 3.32 -0.31 8.71
N VAL A 38 3.43 -1.58 9.11
CA VAL A 38 3.91 -1.98 10.44
C VAL A 38 5.32 -1.49 10.71
N ASN A 39 6.20 -1.50 9.70
CA ASN A 39 7.55 -0.97 9.87
C ASN A 39 7.60 0.54 10.13
N ARG A 40 6.54 1.28 9.76
CA ARG A 40 6.43 2.75 9.87
C ARG A 40 5.44 3.22 10.92
N LEU A 41 4.59 2.35 11.47
CA LEU A 41 3.67 2.74 12.51
C LEU A 41 4.37 2.74 13.87
N PRO A 42 4.17 3.78 14.69
CA PRO A 42 4.72 3.84 16.03
C PRO A 42 4.04 2.81 16.93
N PHE A 43 4.82 2.09 17.72
CA PHE A 43 4.31 1.15 18.71
C PHE A 43 4.39 1.74 20.11
N ILE A 44 3.26 1.76 20.83
CA ILE A 44 3.20 2.22 22.24
C ILE A 44 4.16 1.39 23.11
N ALA A 45 4.21 0.08 22.88
CA ALA A 45 5.09 -0.85 23.59
C ALA A 45 6.60 -0.55 23.44
N ILE A 46 6.99 0.31 22.48
CA ILE A 46 8.39 0.68 22.20
C ILE A 46 8.55 2.21 22.34
N GLY A 47 7.82 2.84 23.25
CA GLY A 47 7.94 4.27 23.52
C GLY A 47 7.56 5.15 22.32
N LYS A 48 6.56 4.73 21.53
CA LYS A 48 6.09 5.41 20.30
C LYS A 48 7.13 5.48 19.17
N LYS A 49 8.16 4.63 19.21
CA LYS A 49 9.09 4.46 18.09
C LYS A 49 8.51 3.49 17.06
N THR A 50 8.83 3.71 15.79
CA THR A 50 8.53 2.77 14.71
C THR A 50 9.56 1.65 14.70
N LEU A 51 9.18 0.53 14.09
CA LEU A 51 10.08 -0.60 13.93
C LEU A 51 11.32 -0.23 13.12
N LYS A 52 11.15 0.54 12.05
CA LYS A 52 12.25 1.00 11.21
C LYS A 52 13.18 1.94 11.97
N GLU A 53 12.66 2.81 12.84
CA GLU A 53 13.49 3.65 13.71
C GLU A 53 14.32 2.83 14.69
N MET A 54 13.75 1.75 15.25
CA MET A 54 14.47 0.86 16.15
C MET A 54 15.64 0.15 15.46
N TRP A 55 15.45 -0.28 14.21
CA TRP A 55 16.46 -1.02 13.45
C TRP A 55 17.48 -0.12 12.78
N SER A 56 17.07 1.04 12.27
CA SER A 56 17.94 1.95 11.52
C SER A 56 18.59 3.04 12.39
N GLY A 57 18.13 3.23 13.63
CA GLY A 57 18.62 4.27 14.55
C GLY A 57 18.25 5.71 14.17
N HIS A 58 17.58 5.91 13.03
CA HIS A 58 17.20 7.22 12.49
C HIS A 58 15.68 7.38 12.51
N HIS A 59 15.22 8.60 12.81
CA HIS A 59 13.80 8.96 12.74
C HIS A 59 13.25 8.79 11.33
N VAL A 60 12.11 8.10 11.20
CA VAL A 60 11.45 7.87 9.91
C VAL A 60 10.28 8.84 9.82
N ARG A 61 10.41 9.86 8.97
CA ARG A 61 9.43 10.95 8.82
C ARG A 61 8.56 10.85 7.57
N ASP A 62 8.78 9.86 6.71
CA ASP A 62 8.12 9.79 5.41
C ASP A 62 6.74 9.11 5.48
N TYR A 63 5.78 9.79 6.11
CA TYR A 63 4.36 9.39 6.11
C TYR A 63 3.62 9.88 4.86
N GLU A 64 4.18 10.84 4.11
CA GLU A 64 3.51 11.50 2.96
C GLU A 64 3.12 10.55 1.83
N ASN A 65 3.76 9.38 1.78
CA ASN A 65 3.50 8.35 0.77
C ASN A 65 2.54 7.26 1.25
N LEU A 66 2.04 7.31 2.49
CA LEU A 66 1.01 6.37 2.93
C LEU A 66 -0.31 6.67 2.22
N ARG A 67 -0.91 5.63 1.65
CA ARG A 67 -2.18 5.68 0.91
C ARG A 67 -3.10 4.58 1.38
N VAL A 68 -4.40 4.80 1.42
CA VAL A 68 -5.35 3.76 1.84
C VAL A 68 -5.26 2.57 0.89
N PHE A 69 -5.07 1.37 1.43
CA PHE A 69 -5.03 0.14 0.62
C PHE A 69 -6.39 -0.16 0.04
N GLU A 70 -6.40 -0.70 -1.18
CA GLU A 70 -7.60 -0.92 -1.99
C GLU A 70 -8.39 0.32 -2.37
N CYS A 71 -7.77 1.48 -2.24
CA CYS A 71 -8.46 2.70 -2.55
C CYS A 71 -8.64 2.87 -4.07
N PRO A 72 -9.81 3.35 -4.56
CA PRO A 72 -9.98 3.69 -5.96
C PRO A 72 -8.93 4.72 -6.38
N THR A 73 -8.30 4.42 -7.50
CA THR A 73 -7.23 5.23 -8.06
C THR A 73 -7.43 5.43 -9.54
N TYR A 74 -6.82 6.49 -10.04
CA TYR A 74 -6.93 6.92 -11.42
C TYR A 74 -5.53 7.21 -11.92
N TYR A 75 -5.06 6.43 -12.88
CA TYR A 75 -3.71 6.58 -13.43
C TYR A 75 -3.75 7.11 -14.86
N HIS A 76 -2.79 7.98 -15.16
CA HIS A 76 -2.71 8.60 -16.47
C HIS A 76 -2.12 7.66 -17.53
N ILE A 77 -2.67 7.69 -18.74
CA ILE A 77 -2.18 6.96 -19.90
C ILE A 77 -1.94 7.97 -21.01
N GLN A 78 -0.70 7.98 -21.50
CA GLN A 78 -0.36 8.73 -22.71
C GLN A 78 -0.97 8.00 -23.90
N ASN A 79 -2.18 8.41 -24.27
CA ASN A 79 -2.87 7.92 -25.45
C ASN A 79 -3.25 9.10 -26.36
N ASP A 80 -3.43 8.77 -27.63
CA ASP A 80 -3.72 9.70 -28.72
C ASP A 80 -4.92 10.62 -28.45
N LYS A 81 -4.97 11.77 -29.15
CA LYS A 81 -5.78 12.98 -28.86
C LYS A 81 -7.26 12.79 -28.46
N PHE A 82 -7.87 11.64 -28.75
CA PHE A 82 -9.31 11.39 -28.60
C PHE A 82 -9.72 10.33 -27.56
N LYS A 83 -8.78 9.67 -26.87
CA LYS A 83 -9.13 8.65 -25.86
C LYS A 83 -9.11 9.21 -24.43
N PRO A 84 -9.90 8.63 -23.50
CA PRO A 84 -9.82 8.97 -22.09
C PRO A 84 -8.38 8.79 -21.61
N ARG A 85 -7.79 9.86 -21.06
CA ARG A 85 -6.40 9.86 -20.63
C ARG A 85 -6.17 9.19 -19.28
N VAL A 86 -7.23 8.66 -18.66
CA VAL A 86 -7.20 8.17 -17.29
C VAL A 86 -7.94 6.83 -17.23
N LYS A 87 -7.33 5.84 -16.58
CA LYS A 87 -7.97 4.56 -16.26
C LYS A 87 -8.17 4.42 -14.76
N LYS A 88 -9.31 3.86 -14.37
CA LYS A 88 -9.61 3.48 -13.00
C LYS A 88 -8.86 2.21 -12.64
N ALA A 89 -8.25 2.20 -11.47
CA ALA A 89 -7.59 1.07 -10.85
C ALA A 89 -7.81 1.09 -9.34
N ILE A 90 -7.22 0.13 -8.65
CA ILE A 90 -7.27 -0.03 -7.20
C ILE A 90 -5.85 -0.03 -6.68
N PHE A 91 -5.54 0.79 -5.68
CA PHE A 91 -4.20 0.83 -5.11
C PHE A 91 -3.92 -0.45 -4.31
N ILE A 92 -2.79 -1.11 -4.60
CA ILE A 92 -2.40 -2.36 -3.93
C ILE A 92 -1.00 -2.31 -3.31
N GLY A 93 -0.26 -1.21 -3.45
CA GLY A 93 1.00 -1.03 -2.73
C GLY A 93 2.08 -0.34 -3.55
N PHE A 94 3.33 -0.55 -3.17
CA PHE A 94 4.48 0.16 -3.75
C PHE A 94 5.38 -0.78 -4.54
N MET A 95 6.06 -0.25 -5.56
CA MET A 95 7.15 -0.97 -6.19
C MET A 95 8.42 -0.84 -5.35
N ARG A 96 9.17 -1.95 -5.19
CA ARG A 96 10.46 -1.94 -4.50
C ARG A 96 11.53 -1.39 -5.44
N GLY A 97 12.37 -0.48 -4.95
CA GLY A 97 13.54 0.03 -5.68
C GLY A 97 13.29 1.19 -6.65
N VAL A 98 12.03 1.49 -6.98
CA VAL A 98 11.68 2.65 -7.81
C VAL A 98 10.50 3.41 -7.21
N LYS A 99 10.42 4.71 -7.48
CA LYS A 99 9.25 5.51 -7.13
C LYS A 99 8.11 5.07 -8.06
N GLY A 100 7.05 4.51 -7.50
CA GLY A 100 5.92 4.01 -8.28
C GLY A 100 4.91 3.25 -7.44
N PHE A 101 3.63 3.45 -7.75
CA PHE A 101 2.52 2.76 -7.10
C PHE A 101 2.12 1.54 -7.94
N LYS A 102 1.90 0.42 -7.27
CA LYS A 102 1.27 -0.77 -7.84
C LYS A 102 -0.24 -0.59 -7.77
N LEU A 103 -0.87 -0.74 -8.93
CA LEU A 103 -2.30 -0.56 -9.11
C LEU A 103 -2.88 -1.83 -9.76
N TYR A 104 -4.01 -2.30 -9.27
CA TYR A 104 -4.76 -3.38 -9.88
C TYR A 104 -5.85 -2.82 -10.79
N ASN A 105 -5.80 -3.16 -12.08
CA ASN A 105 -6.90 -2.86 -13.00
C ASN A 105 -7.90 -4.03 -12.99
N PRO A 106 -9.12 -3.86 -12.44
CA PRO A 106 -10.11 -4.94 -12.37
C PRO A 106 -10.68 -5.34 -13.74
N VAL A 107 -10.61 -4.45 -14.74
CA VAL A 107 -11.10 -4.71 -16.11
C VAL A 107 -10.14 -5.63 -16.86
N GLU A 108 -8.85 -5.29 -16.84
CA GLU A 108 -7.80 -6.05 -17.54
C GLU A 108 -7.25 -7.21 -16.69
N LYS A 109 -7.61 -7.26 -15.40
CA LYS A 109 -7.09 -8.19 -14.39
C LYS A 109 -5.55 -8.19 -14.32
N LYS A 110 -4.94 -7.03 -14.49
CA LYS A 110 -3.48 -6.83 -14.52
C LYS A 110 -3.03 -5.86 -13.45
N ILE A 111 -1.82 -6.09 -12.97
CA ILE A 111 -1.10 -5.14 -12.11
C ILE A 111 -0.34 -4.17 -13.01
N VAL A 112 -0.53 -2.88 -12.78
CA VAL A 112 0.13 -1.78 -13.48
C VAL A 112 0.96 -1.01 -12.47
N ILE A 113 2.14 -0.56 -12.89
CA ILE A 113 2.98 0.33 -12.10
C ILE A 113 2.91 1.71 -12.74
N ASN A 114 2.54 2.74 -11.95
CA ASN A 114 2.52 4.11 -12.42
C ASN A 114 2.92 5.08 -11.29
N MET A 115 3.57 6.18 -11.65
CA MET A 115 3.91 7.27 -10.74
C MET A 115 2.84 8.37 -10.70
N ASP A 116 2.18 8.61 -11.84
CA ASP A 116 1.17 9.66 -11.98
C ASP A 116 -0.22 9.08 -11.71
N VAL A 117 -0.62 9.17 -10.44
CA VAL A 117 -1.82 8.53 -9.90
C VAL A 117 -2.55 9.50 -8.99
N THR A 118 -3.85 9.64 -9.23
CA THR A 118 -4.77 10.34 -8.34
C THR A 118 -5.50 9.32 -7.48
N PHE A 119 -5.55 9.55 -6.17
CA PHE A 119 -6.18 8.67 -5.18
C PHE A 119 -7.51 9.29 -4.71
N ASP A 120 -8.58 8.51 -4.75
CA ASP A 120 -9.88 8.93 -4.23
C ASP A 120 -10.13 8.32 -2.85
N GLU A 121 -9.41 8.83 -1.85
CA GLU A 121 -9.49 8.36 -0.45
C GLU A 121 -10.80 8.67 0.26
N ARG A 122 -11.71 9.42 -0.37
CA ARG A 122 -13.06 9.68 0.16
C ARG A 122 -14.07 8.59 -0.20
N ALA A 123 -13.78 7.83 -1.26
CA ALA A 123 -14.56 6.67 -1.68
C ALA A 123 -14.11 5.38 -1.00
N CYS A 124 -13.18 5.51 -0.04
CA CYS A 124 -12.62 4.53 0.87
C CYS A 124 -13.23 4.80 2.26
#